data_AF-A0A969JTA4-F1
#
_entry.id   AF-A0A969JTA4-F1
#
_cell.length_a   1.000
_cell.length_b   1.000
_cell.length_c   1.000
_cell.angle_alpha   90.00
_cell.angle_beta   90.00
_cell.angle_gamma   90.00
#
_symmetry.space_group_name_H-M   'P 1'
#
loop_
_entity.id
_entity.type
_entity.pdbx_description
1 polymer ?
#
loop_
_entity_poly.entity_id
_entity_poly.type
_entity_poly.pdbx_seq_one_letter_code
_entity_poly.pdbx_strand_id
1 'polypeptide(L)' 'MAKFTVNLPEGINEALQRWADSEGRPKANLAAFLLELAVRNKYPDEFPSKIKHPQ' A
#
# COMPACT_ATOMS: atom_id res chain seq x y z
N MET A 1 -7.17 13.59 4.76
CA MET A 1 -6.67 12.47 3.92
C MET A 1 -7.43 12.50 2.61
N ALA A 2 -6.75 12.42 1.47
CA ALA A 2 -7.41 12.30 0.18
C ALA A 2 -7.89 10.85 0.00
N LYS A 3 -9.12 10.66 -0.52
CA LYS A 3 -9.68 9.35 -0.85
C LYS A 3 -9.97 9.30 -2.33
N PHE A 4 -9.49 8.25 -2.99
CA PHE A 4 -9.80 7.96 -4.39
C PHE A 4 -9.95 6.44 -4.57
N THR A 5 -10.56 6.04 -5.67
CA THR A 5 -10.77 4.63 -6.02
C THR A 5 -9.79 4.22 -7.12
N VAL A 6 -9.18 3.05 -6.98
CA VAL A 6 -8.35 2.44 -8.01
C VAL A 6 -9.07 1.23 -8.59
N ASN A 7 -8.99 1.06 -9.92
CA ASN A 7 -9.45 -0.15 -10.58
C ASN A 7 -8.27 -1.10 -10.73
N LEU A 8 -8.46 -2.36 -10.32
CA LEU A 8 -7.44 -3.40 -10.39
C LEU A 8 -7.99 -4.58 -11.21
N PRO A 9 -7.14 -5.28 -11.97
CA PRO A 9 -7.52 -6.56 -12.56
C PRO A 9 -7.98 -7.54 -11.47
N GLU A 10 -8.95 -8.40 -11.78
CA GLU A 10 -9.57 -9.30 -10.79
C GLU A 10 -8.54 -10.16 -10.06
N GLY A 11 -7.62 -10.80 -10.79
CA GLY A 11 -6.58 -11.63 -10.18
C GLY A 11 -5.65 -10.86 -9.23
N ILE A 12 -5.41 -9.57 -9.50
CA ILE A 12 -4.62 -8.71 -8.60
C ILE A 12 -5.43 -8.34 -7.35
N ASN A 13 -6.71 -8.01 -7.51
CA ASN A 13 -7.59 -7.73 -6.36
C ASN A 13 -7.72 -8.95 -5.44
N GLU A 14 -7.84 -10.15 -5.99
CA GLU A 14 -7.87 -11.40 -5.21
C GLU A 14 -6.54 -11.66 -4.50
N ALA A 15 -5.41 -11.52 -5.18
CA ALA A 15 -4.09 -11.69 -4.57
C ALA A 15 -3.87 -10.68 -3.43
N LEU A 16 -4.29 -9.42 -3.64
CA LEU A 16 -4.22 -8.37 -2.64
C LEU A 16 -5.11 -8.67 -1.42
N GLN A 17 -6.30 -9.22 -1.65
CA GLN A 17 -7.19 -9.68 -0.58
C GLN A 17 -6.51 -10.78 0.24
N ARG A 18 -6.00 -11.83 -0.40
CA ARG A 18 -5.32 -12.94 0.27
C ARG A 18 -4.12 -12.48 1.11
N TRP A 19 -3.34 -11.52 0.60
CA TRP A 19 -2.24 -10.95 1.37
C TRP A 19 -2.74 -10.18 2.59
N ALA A 20 -3.77 -9.35 2.44
CA ALA A 20 -4.37 -8.61 3.55
C ALA A 20 -4.89 -9.56 4.65
N ASP A 21 -5.56 -10.64 4.26
CA ASP A 21 -6.03 -11.69 5.17
C ASP A 21 -4.86 -12.38 5.89
N SER A 22 -3.76 -12.69 5.18
CA SER A 22 -2.56 -13.30 5.77
C SER A 22 -1.87 -12.41 6.80
N GLU A 23 -1.95 -11.09 6.67
CA GLU A 23 -1.41 -10.13 7.64
C GLU A 23 -2.43 -9.73 8.72
N GLY A 24 -3.67 -10.24 8.64
CA GLY A 24 -4.75 -9.88 9.56
C GLY A 24 -5.13 -8.39 9.51
N ARG A 25 -4.96 -7.74 8.35
CA ARG A 25 -5.22 -6.29 8.19
C ARG A 25 -6.25 -5.99 7.11
N PRO A 26 -6.95 -4.85 7.16
CA PRO A 26 -7.88 -4.47 6.10
C PRO A 26 -7.18 -4.30 4.75
N LYS A 27 -7.78 -4.83 3.68
CA LYS A 27 -7.28 -4.68 2.31
C LYS A 27 -7.01 -3.23 1.91
N ALA A 28 -7.89 -2.30 2.32
CA ALA A 28 -7.71 -0.88 2.04
C ALA A 28 -6.44 -0.29 2.68
N ASN A 29 -6.09 -0.74 3.89
CA ASN A 29 -4.87 -0.31 4.56
C ASN A 29 -3.63 -0.90 3.88
N LEU A 30 -3.70 -2.17 3.46
CA LEU A 30 -2.65 -2.78 2.65
C LEU A 30 -2.43 -2.01 1.35
N ALA A 31 -3.51 -1.71 0.62
CA ALA A 31 -3.44 -0.94 -0.63
C ALA A 31 -2.82 0.45 -0.41
N ALA A 32 -3.27 1.17 0.62
CA ALA A 32 -2.74 2.49 0.95
C ALA A 32 -1.23 2.45 1.25
N PHE A 33 -0.79 1.49 2.05
CA PHE A 33 0.62 1.29 2.35
C PHE A 33 1.46 0.97 1.11
N LEU A 34 0.98 0.07 0.25
CA LEU A 34 1.68 -0.30 -0.98
C LEU A 34 1.79 0.87 -1.95
N LEU A 35 0.72 1.67 -2.09
CA LEU A 35 0.75 2.89 -2.90
C LEU A 35 1.72 3.92 -2.33
N GLU A 36 1.74 4.11 -1.01
CA GLU A 36 2.70 5.00 -0.36
C GLU A 36 4.14 4.55 -0.62
N LEU A 37 4.44 3.26 -0.46
CA LEU A 37 5.77 2.70 -0.74
C LEU A 37 6.16 2.91 -2.20
N ALA A 38 5.26 2.65 -3.14
CA ALA A 38 5.52 2.82 -4.58
C ALA A 38 5.81 4.29 -4.94
N VAL A 39 5.04 5.23 -4.41
CA VAL A 39 5.25 6.67 -4.63
C VAL A 39 6.58 7.13 -4.02
N ARG A 40 6.89 6.72 -2.79
CA ARG A 40 8.18 7.03 -2.16
C ARG A 40 9.37 6.46 -2.93
N ASN A 41 9.25 5.24 -3.44
CA ASN A 41 10.30 4.63 -4.25
C ASN A 41 10.48 5.36 -5.60
N LYS A 42 9.39 5.86 -6.19
CA LYS A 42 9.44 6.62 -7.45
C LYS A 42 10.01 8.03 -7.28
N TYR A 43 9.71 8.68 -6.15
CA TYR A 43 10.09 10.07 -5.87
C TYR A 43 10.85 10.18 -4.52
N PRO A 44 12.06 9.61 -4.43
CA PRO A 44 12.80 9.53 -3.17
C PRO A 44 13.27 10.89 -2.64
N ASP A 45 13.57 11.85 -3.52
CA ASP A 45 13.93 13.22 -3.16
C ASP A 45 12.74 14.03 -2.59
N GLU A 46 11.53 13.79 -3.10
CA GLU A 46 10.32 14.52 -2.67
C GLU A 46 9.71 13.92 -1.40
N PHE A 47 9.85 12.60 -1.22
CA PHE A 47 9.32 11.89 -0.06
C PHE A 47 10.43 11.07 0.62
N PRO A 48 11.35 11.73 1.37
CA PRO A 48 12.38 11.02 2.09
C PRO A 48 11.74 10.06 3.10
N SER A 49 12.04 8.76 2.98
CA SER A 49 11.51 7.70 3.83
C SER A 49 11.85 7.95 5.30
N LYS A 50 10.92 8.52 6.08
CA LYS A 50 11.00 8.57 7.54
C LYS A 50 10.39 7.32 8.17
N ILE A 51 10.61 6.14 7.60
CA ILE A 51 10.21 4.89 8.24
C ILE A 51 11.25 4.61 9.33
N LYS A 52 11.05 5.17 10.52
CA LYS A 52 11.63 4.60 11.74
C LYS A 52 10.95 3.25 11.94
N HIS A 53 11.64 2.15 11.66
CA HIS A 53 11.26 0.86 12.22
C HIS A 53 11.12 1.03 13.75
N PRO A 54 9.96 0.72 14.36
CA PRO A 54 9.95 0.44 15.79
C PRO A 54 10.76 -0.85 15.99
N GLN A 55 11.81 -0.72 16.80
CA GLN A 55 12.66 -1.82 17.28
C GLN A 55 11.84 -2.84 18.07
#